data_AF-A0A1D2AJH5-F1
#
_entry.id   AF-A0A1D2AJH5-F1
#
_cell.length_a   1.000
_cell.length_b   1.000
_cell.length_c   1.000
_cell.angle_alpha   90.00
_cell.angle_beta   90.00
_cell.angle_gamma   90.00
#
_symmetry.space_group_name_H-M   'P 1'
#
loop_
_entity.id
_entity.type
_entity.pdbx_description
1 polymer ?
#
loop_
_entity_poly.entity_id
_entity_poly.type
_entity_poly.pdbx_seq_one_letter_code
_entity_poly.pdbx_strand_id
1 'polypeptide(L)'
;GAFKMIQLFALLSSCLLIVLIGGAQEEECKSDNTDAAKAFSGGTFSLQKSSFPAPKKCAKIKTPTETSWTETTVEFTYKSESQMVTKEIPVKADGTGELTATVVYNNVKCVVTRLPEGLGADLWTRDGLDNPDKCCLKPFEENKGEREGVDTQNGCSS
;
A
#
# COMPACT_ATOMS: atom_id res chain seq x y z
N GLY A 1 62.24 -34.33 26.28
CA GLY A 1 61.11 -34.35 27.23
C GLY A 1 61.41 -33.42 28.39
N ALA A 2 60.61 -32.38 28.55
CA ALA A 2 60.54 -31.53 29.74
C ALA A 2 59.19 -30.82 29.72
N PHE A 3 58.20 -31.43 30.37
CA PHE A 3 56.90 -30.82 30.65
C PHE A 3 57.11 -29.76 31.74
N LYS A 4 56.72 -28.51 31.47
CA LYS A 4 56.46 -27.51 32.52
C LYS A 4 55.02 -27.02 32.34
N MET A 5 54.18 -27.55 33.21
CA MET A 5 52.84 -27.08 33.53
C MET A 5 52.95 -26.06 34.67
N ILE A 6 51.93 -25.20 34.79
CA ILE A 6 51.57 -24.33 35.92
C ILE A 6 52.03 -22.86 35.79
N GLN A 7 51.11 -21.97 35.39
CA GLN A 7 50.42 -21.10 36.35
C GLN A 7 49.13 -20.49 35.77
N LEU A 8 48.13 -20.46 36.65
CA LEU A 8 46.73 -20.08 36.51
C LEU A 8 46.51 -18.70 37.16
N PHE A 9 45.38 -18.03 36.87
CA PHE A 9 44.82 -16.78 37.44
C PHE A 9 45.37 -15.46 36.83
N ALA A 10 44.59 -14.40 36.53
CA ALA A 10 43.23 -13.97 36.89
C ALA A 10 42.72 -12.97 35.81
N LEU A 11 41.47 -13.04 35.35
CA LEU A 11 40.32 -12.17 35.69
C LEU A 11 40.32 -10.71 35.16
N LEU A 12 39.16 -10.34 34.59
CA LEU A 12 38.50 -9.02 34.57
C LEU A 12 39.06 -7.92 33.64
N SER A 13 38.39 -7.69 32.51
CA SER A 13 37.84 -6.37 32.13
C SER A 13 37.06 -6.48 30.80
N SER A 14 35.75 -6.68 30.79
CA SER A 14 34.73 -5.61 30.71
C SER A 14 35.07 -4.49 29.71
N CYS A 15 34.71 -4.68 28.45
CA CYS A 15 34.16 -3.63 27.59
C CYS A 15 33.24 -4.28 26.55
N LEU A 16 32.01 -4.54 27.01
CA LEU A 16 30.81 -4.52 26.19
C LEU A 16 30.91 -3.32 25.22
N LEU A 17 31.23 -3.56 23.95
CA LEU A 17 31.02 -2.55 22.92
C LEU A 17 29.55 -2.66 22.52
N ILE A 18 28.75 -1.93 23.28
CA ILE A 18 27.32 -1.74 23.09
C ILE A 18 27.11 -1.19 21.69
N VAL A 19 26.38 -1.98 20.93
CA VAL A 19 25.80 -1.72 19.62
C VAL A 19 25.01 -0.41 19.68
N LEU A 20 25.61 0.69 19.23
CA LEU A 20 24.87 1.88 18.82
C LEU A 20 24.54 1.76 17.33
N ILE A 21 23.79 0.71 16.97
CA ILE A 21 22.96 0.81 15.76
C ILE A 21 21.84 1.72 16.22
N GLY A 22 21.95 3.00 15.87
CA GLY A 22 20.85 3.94 16.01
C GLY A 22 19.67 3.33 15.27
N GLY A 23 18.76 2.70 16.01
CA GLY A 23 17.47 2.32 15.50
C GLY A 23 16.83 3.61 15.05
N ALA A 24 16.81 3.84 13.74
CA ALA A 24 15.84 4.75 13.17
C ALA A 24 14.50 4.33 13.79
N GLN A 25 13.86 5.23 14.54
CA GLN A 25 12.49 5.01 14.96
C GLN A 25 11.73 4.67 13.67
N GLU A 26 11.33 3.41 13.53
CA GLU A 26 10.40 3.04 12.48
C GLU A 26 9.15 3.84 12.76
N GLU A 27 8.87 4.83 11.91
CA GLU A 27 7.60 5.54 11.96
C GLU A 27 6.52 4.49 11.77
N GLU A 28 5.79 4.17 12.84
CA GLU A 28 4.79 3.12 12.83
C GLU A 28 3.68 3.51 11.84
N CYS A 29 3.71 2.92 10.66
CA CYS A 29 2.70 3.10 9.63
C CYS A 29 1.39 2.42 10.07
N LYS A 30 0.64 3.07 10.95
CA LYS A 30 -0.66 2.60 11.41
C LYS A 30 -1.74 2.95 10.39
N SER A 31 -2.60 2.00 10.09
CA SER A 31 -3.81 2.22 9.28
C SER A 31 -4.89 2.87 10.12
N ASP A 32 -5.57 3.88 9.58
CA ASP A 32 -6.67 4.56 10.25
C ASP A 32 -7.89 3.64 10.35
N ASN A 33 -8.24 2.96 9.24
CA ASN A 33 -9.41 2.10 9.14
C ASN A 33 -9.40 1.29 7.83
N THR A 34 -9.67 -0.01 7.90
CA THR A 34 -9.73 -0.92 6.74
C THR A 34 -11.15 -1.23 6.26
N ASP A 35 -12.17 -0.56 6.80
CA ASP A 35 -13.52 -0.58 6.25
C ASP A 35 -13.56 0.09 4.87
N ALA A 36 -14.05 -0.61 3.85
CA ALA A 36 -13.99 -0.16 2.46
C ALA A 36 -14.82 1.12 2.21
N ALA A 37 -16.03 1.20 2.77
CA ALA A 37 -16.91 2.35 2.60
C ALA A 37 -16.29 3.62 3.19
N LYS A 38 -15.67 3.50 4.36
CA LYS A 38 -14.96 4.62 5.02
C LYS A 38 -13.62 4.94 4.37
N ALA A 39 -12.86 3.94 3.92
CA ALA A 39 -11.58 4.17 3.25
C ALA A 39 -11.78 4.96 1.95
N PHE A 40 -12.83 4.63 1.20
CA PHE A 40 -13.15 5.25 -0.08
C PHE A 40 -14.22 6.34 0.00
N SER A 41 -14.59 6.88 1.16
CA SER A 41 -15.64 7.91 1.21
C SER A 41 -15.15 9.30 0.76
N GLY A 42 -16.01 10.02 0.04
CA GLY A 42 -15.97 11.48 -0.11
C GLY A 42 -14.79 12.04 -0.90
N GLY A 43 -14.35 11.35 -1.95
CA GLY A 43 -13.25 11.87 -2.75
C GLY A 43 -13.11 11.26 -4.13
N THR A 44 -12.16 11.82 -4.87
CA THR A 44 -11.58 11.20 -6.05
C THR A 44 -10.27 10.56 -5.64
N PHE A 45 -10.02 9.33 -6.12
CA PHE A 45 -8.80 8.61 -5.87
C PHE A 45 -8.16 8.21 -7.18
N SER A 46 -6.88 8.51 -7.34
CA SER A 46 -6.06 8.13 -8.49
C SER A 46 -5.26 6.87 -8.17
N LEU A 47 -5.31 5.87 -9.06
CA LEU A 47 -4.47 4.68 -8.99
C LEU A 47 -3.03 5.08 -9.29
N GLN A 48 -2.14 4.97 -8.31
CA GLN A 48 -0.72 5.33 -8.46
C GLN A 48 0.13 4.14 -8.89
N LYS A 49 -0.11 2.99 -8.25
CA LYS A 49 0.57 1.74 -8.54
C LYS A 49 -0.39 0.58 -8.54
N SER A 50 -0.13 -0.40 -9.39
CA SER A 50 -0.87 -1.66 -9.41
C SER A 50 0.05 -2.79 -9.79
N SER A 51 -0.17 -3.97 -9.23
CA SER A 51 0.44 -5.21 -9.71
C SER A 51 -0.56 -6.12 -10.44
N PHE A 52 -1.74 -5.59 -10.79
CA PHE A 52 -2.70 -6.29 -11.64
C PHE A 52 -2.11 -6.48 -13.05
N PRO A 53 -2.38 -7.58 -13.80
CA PRO A 53 -1.67 -7.89 -15.05
C PRO A 53 -1.88 -6.87 -16.17
N ALA A 54 -2.96 -6.11 -16.13
CA ALA A 54 -3.32 -5.12 -17.14
C ALA A 54 -4.03 -3.93 -16.48
N PRO A 55 -3.33 -3.18 -15.60
CA PRO A 55 -3.97 -2.10 -14.88
C PRO A 55 -4.28 -0.95 -15.84
N LYS A 56 -5.41 -0.29 -15.63
CA LYS A 56 -5.80 0.84 -16.47
C LYS A 56 -4.94 2.05 -16.11
N LYS A 57 -4.32 2.66 -17.11
CA LYS A 57 -3.55 3.89 -16.94
C LYS A 57 -4.48 5.05 -16.61
N CYS A 58 -3.97 6.00 -15.83
CA CYS A 58 -4.70 7.21 -15.42
C CYS A 58 -6.02 6.90 -14.72
N ALA A 59 -6.13 5.72 -14.11
CA ALA A 59 -7.35 5.27 -13.47
C ALA A 59 -7.67 6.16 -12.28
N LYS A 60 -8.92 6.62 -12.21
CA LYS A 60 -9.49 7.37 -11.11
C LYS A 60 -10.84 6.78 -10.76
N ILE A 61 -11.16 6.74 -9.47
CA ILE A 61 -12.51 6.51 -8.98
C ILE A 61 -12.99 7.77 -8.28
N LYS A 62 -14.23 8.16 -8.52
CA LYS A 62 -14.93 9.14 -7.70
C LYS A 62 -16.07 8.45 -6.98
N THR A 63 -16.06 8.58 -5.67
CA THR A 63 -16.92 7.85 -4.77
C THR A 63 -17.96 8.78 -4.15
N PRO A 64 -19.08 8.24 -3.65
CA PRO A 64 -20.06 9.05 -2.93
C PRO A 64 -19.45 9.66 -1.67
N THR A 65 -20.04 10.77 -1.23
CA THR A 65 -19.66 11.44 0.03
C THR A 65 -20.09 10.70 1.28
N GLU A 66 -20.99 9.74 1.15
CA GLU A 66 -21.48 8.92 2.25
C GLU A 66 -20.38 7.97 2.75
N THR A 67 -20.22 7.89 4.07
CA THR A 67 -19.22 7.06 4.75
C THR A 67 -19.73 5.68 5.14
N SER A 68 -20.98 5.36 4.76
CA SER A 68 -21.66 4.12 5.09
C SER A 68 -22.54 3.71 3.90
N TRP A 69 -22.08 2.72 3.14
CA TRP A 69 -22.84 2.12 2.05
C TRP A 69 -22.45 0.65 1.92
N THR A 70 -23.41 -0.22 1.62
CA THR A 70 -23.14 -1.61 1.28
C THR A 70 -22.95 -1.77 -0.22
N GLU A 71 -23.71 -1.01 -1.01
CA GLU A 71 -23.65 -0.95 -2.46
C GLU A 71 -23.75 0.50 -2.92
N THR A 72 -22.97 0.87 -3.92
CA THR A 72 -23.02 2.20 -4.53
C THR A 72 -22.53 2.16 -5.97
N THR A 73 -22.68 3.27 -6.69
CA THR A 73 -22.12 3.46 -8.02
C THR A 73 -20.97 4.45 -7.92
N VAL A 74 -19.83 4.10 -8.52
CA VAL A 74 -18.66 4.98 -8.61
C VAL A 74 -18.42 5.40 -10.05
N GLU A 75 -17.97 6.64 -10.26
CA GLU A 75 -17.46 7.07 -11.56
C GLU A 75 -16.02 6.58 -11.69
N PHE A 76 -15.79 5.60 -12.56
CA PHE A 76 -14.48 5.09 -12.91
C PHE A 76 -14.00 5.71 -14.22
N THR A 77 -12.93 6.48 -14.14
CA THR A 77 -12.32 7.16 -15.28
C THR A 77 -10.95 6.55 -15.57
N TYR A 78 -10.60 6.30 -16.82
CA TYR A 78 -9.29 5.77 -17.21
C TYR A 78 -8.90 6.16 -18.63
N LYS A 79 -7.60 6.07 -18.95
CA LYS A 79 -7.09 6.28 -20.30
C LYS A 79 -7.21 5.01 -21.14
N SER A 80 -7.97 5.08 -22.23
CA SER A 80 -8.05 4.06 -23.27
C SER A 80 -7.47 4.65 -24.54
N GLU A 81 -6.42 4.03 -25.08
CA GLU A 81 -5.65 4.59 -26.21
C GLU A 81 -5.18 6.03 -25.91
N SER A 82 -5.68 7.01 -26.66
CA SER A 82 -5.35 8.44 -26.50
C SER A 82 -6.46 9.25 -25.83
N GLN A 83 -7.53 8.62 -25.32
CA GLN A 83 -8.71 9.30 -24.79
C GLN A 83 -9.03 8.86 -23.37
N MET A 84 -9.63 9.76 -22.60
CA MET A 84 -10.19 9.44 -21.28
C MET A 84 -11.60 8.87 -21.46
N VAL A 85 -11.88 7.79 -20.76
CA VAL A 85 -13.17 7.10 -20.73
C VAL A 85 -13.67 7.10 -19.31
N THR A 86 -14.91 7.54 -19.10
CA THR A 86 -15.61 7.50 -17.81
C THR A 86 -16.78 6.53 -17.90
N LYS A 87 -16.93 5.69 -16.88
CA LYS A 87 -18.03 4.73 -16.73
C LYS A 87 -18.54 4.75 -15.30
N GLU A 88 -19.83 4.49 -15.15
CA GLU A 88 -20.43 4.21 -13.85
C GLU A 88 -20.35 2.70 -13.58
N ILE A 89 -19.82 2.32 -12.41
CA ILE A 89 -19.63 0.92 -12.03
C ILE A 89 -20.28 0.68 -10.67
N PRO A 90 -21.16 -0.33 -10.53
CA PRO A 90 -21.67 -0.73 -9.22
C PRO A 90 -20.55 -1.41 -8.42
N VAL A 91 -20.39 -1.02 -7.16
CA VAL A 91 -19.42 -1.60 -6.23
C VAL A 91 -20.09 -1.96 -4.92
N LYS A 92 -19.62 -3.03 -4.28
CA LYS A 92 -20.09 -3.49 -2.98
C LYS A 92 -18.97 -3.44 -1.95
N ALA A 93 -19.27 -2.94 -0.75
CA ALA A 93 -18.35 -2.87 0.37
C ALA A 93 -18.52 -4.04 1.36
N ASP A 94 -18.94 -5.20 0.86
CA ASP A 94 -19.19 -6.41 1.66
C ASP A 94 -18.24 -7.57 1.29
N GLY A 95 -17.32 -7.36 0.35
CA GLY A 95 -16.41 -8.39 -0.14
C GLY A 95 -17.04 -9.38 -1.12
N THR A 96 -18.22 -9.07 -1.69
CA THR A 96 -18.88 -9.88 -2.72
C THR A 96 -18.75 -9.22 -4.11
N GLY A 97 -18.68 -10.03 -5.18
CA GLY A 97 -18.58 -9.53 -6.57
C GLY A 97 -17.67 -10.38 -7.45
N GLU A 98 -17.62 -10.05 -8.75
CA GLU A 98 -16.76 -10.75 -9.73
C GLU A 98 -15.26 -10.47 -9.50
N LEU A 99 -14.93 -9.27 -9.03
CA LEU A 99 -13.60 -8.88 -8.60
C LEU A 99 -13.70 -8.22 -7.22
N THR A 100 -13.09 -8.85 -6.22
CA THR A 100 -13.12 -8.38 -4.83
C THR A 100 -11.76 -7.82 -4.44
N ALA A 101 -11.74 -6.70 -3.73
CA ALA A 101 -10.50 -6.13 -3.20
C ALA A 101 -10.67 -5.86 -1.71
N THR A 102 -9.66 -6.18 -0.91
CA THR A 102 -9.64 -5.95 0.54
C THR A 102 -8.78 -4.74 0.85
N VAL A 103 -9.32 -3.73 1.54
CA VAL A 103 -8.49 -2.63 2.04
C VAL A 103 -7.56 -3.17 3.12
N VAL A 104 -6.25 -3.03 2.92
CA VAL A 104 -5.21 -3.48 3.87
C VAL A 104 -4.55 -2.31 4.59
N TYR A 105 -4.62 -1.12 4.01
CA TYR A 105 -4.11 0.11 4.61
C TYR A 105 -4.90 1.31 4.10
N ASN A 106 -5.15 2.28 4.98
CA ASN A 106 -5.75 3.56 4.62
C ASN A 106 -5.25 4.63 5.58
N ASN A 107 -4.95 5.80 5.02
CA ASN A 107 -4.67 7.01 5.79
C ASN A 107 -5.23 8.24 5.04
N VAL A 108 -4.91 9.42 5.56
CA VAL A 108 -5.30 10.70 4.95
C VAL A 108 -4.81 10.88 3.51
N LYS A 109 -3.75 10.18 3.07
CA LYS A 109 -3.18 10.32 1.72
C LYS A 109 -3.59 9.23 0.74
N CYS A 110 -3.75 8.00 1.21
CA CYS A 110 -3.84 6.84 0.34
C CYS A 110 -4.68 5.70 0.90
N VAL A 111 -5.05 4.80 0.00
CA VAL A 111 -5.67 3.52 0.28
C VAL A 111 -4.89 2.44 -0.46
N VAL A 112 -4.52 1.37 0.23
CA VAL A 112 -3.93 0.17 -0.38
C VAL A 112 -4.95 -0.95 -0.30
N THR A 113 -5.21 -1.58 -1.44
CA THR A 113 -6.10 -2.72 -1.55
C THR A 113 -5.35 -3.95 -2.02
N ARG A 114 -5.55 -5.07 -1.33
CA ARG A 114 -5.14 -6.40 -1.80
C ARG A 114 -6.22 -6.97 -2.71
N LEU A 115 -5.83 -7.39 -3.90
CA LEU A 115 -6.67 -8.04 -4.89
C LEU A 115 -6.81 -9.55 -4.56
N PRO A 116 -7.67 -10.31 -5.27
CA PRO A 116 -7.80 -11.74 -5.04
C PRO A 116 -6.45 -12.46 -5.22
N GLU A 117 -6.38 -13.69 -4.72
CA GLU A 117 -5.12 -14.45 -4.72
C GLU A 117 -4.48 -14.50 -6.11
N GLY A 118 -3.18 -14.24 -6.13
CA GLY A 118 -2.41 -14.16 -7.36
C GLY A 118 -2.65 -12.91 -8.20
N LEU A 119 -3.52 -11.97 -7.82
CA LEU A 119 -3.74 -10.70 -8.54
C LEU A 119 -2.94 -9.52 -8.00
N GLY A 120 -2.48 -9.60 -6.75
CA GLY A 120 -1.55 -8.66 -6.11
C GLY A 120 -2.25 -7.51 -5.38
N ALA A 121 -1.82 -6.26 -5.59
CA ALA A 121 -2.32 -5.10 -4.87
C ALA A 121 -2.41 -3.83 -5.74
N ASP A 122 -3.21 -2.87 -5.26
CA ASP A 122 -3.33 -1.52 -5.81
C ASP A 122 -3.04 -0.48 -4.72
N LEU A 123 -2.38 0.61 -5.12
CA LEU A 123 -2.15 1.80 -4.30
C LEU A 123 -2.91 2.96 -4.94
N TRP A 124 -3.89 3.49 -4.20
CA TRP A 124 -4.68 4.66 -4.56
C TRP A 124 -4.28 5.86 -3.72
N THR A 125 -4.16 7.04 -4.31
CA THR A 125 -4.02 8.31 -3.56
C THR A 125 -5.24 9.17 -3.75
N ARG A 126 -5.60 9.95 -2.73
CA ARG A 126 -6.67 10.94 -2.85
C ARG A 126 -6.21 12.09 -3.76
N ASP A 127 -7.04 12.50 -4.72
CA ASP A 127 -6.72 13.56 -5.67
C ASP A 127 -6.39 14.87 -4.93
N GLY A 128 -5.38 15.59 -5.43
CA GLY A 128 -4.90 16.84 -4.82
C GLY A 128 -3.89 16.65 -3.69
N LEU A 129 -3.54 15.41 -3.33
CA LEU A 129 -2.47 15.12 -2.38
C LEU A 129 -1.21 14.63 -3.10
N ASP A 130 -0.06 14.95 -2.52
CA ASP A 130 1.27 14.59 -3.03
C ASP A 130 1.45 13.07 -3.19
N ASN A 131 2.51 12.71 -3.93
CA ASN A 131 2.97 11.33 -4.15
C ASN A 131 2.87 10.44 -2.90
N PRO A 132 2.56 9.14 -3.08
CA PRO A 132 2.39 8.22 -1.96
C PRO A 132 3.65 8.17 -1.09
N ASP A 133 3.48 8.34 0.22
CA ASP A 133 4.58 8.28 1.17
C ASP A 133 4.98 6.83 1.50
N LYS A 134 6.03 6.68 2.32
CA LYS A 134 6.53 5.37 2.72
C LYS A 134 5.46 4.49 3.40
N CYS A 135 4.48 5.10 4.07
CA CYS A 135 3.42 4.36 4.75
C CYS A 135 2.32 3.89 3.80
N CYS A 136 2.19 4.50 2.63
CA CYS A 136 1.40 3.97 1.52
C CYS A 136 2.16 2.87 0.76
N LEU A 137 3.46 3.06 0.54
CA LEU A 137 4.28 2.15 -0.26
C LEU A 137 4.54 0.81 0.45
N LYS A 138 4.83 0.82 1.76
CA LYS A 138 5.15 -0.41 2.50
C LYS A 138 4.02 -1.45 2.43
N PRO A 139 2.75 -1.13 2.75
CA PRO A 139 1.65 -2.10 2.62
C PRO A 139 1.41 -2.56 1.19
N PHE A 140 1.66 -1.71 0.19
CA PHE A 140 1.57 -2.12 -1.22
C PHE A 140 2.64 -3.16 -1.55
N GLU A 141 3.89 -2.93 -1.19
CA GLU A 141 4.99 -3.87 -1.43
C GLU A 141 4.79 -5.19 -0.67
N GLU A 142 4.20 -5.16 0.53
CA GLU A 142 3.86 -6.36 1.31
C GLU A 142 2.70 -7.18 0.70
N ASN A 143 1.80 -6.56 -0.07
CA ASN A 143 0.58 -7.20 -0.56
C ASN A 143 0.55 -7.45 -2.09
N LYS A 144 1.48 -6.89 -2.86
CA LYS A 144 1.57 -7.14 -4.32
C LYS A 144 1.99 -8.58 -4.66
N GLY A 145 2.52 -9.32 -3.68
CA GLY A 145 3.08 -10.66 -3.88
C GLY A 145 4.37 -10.63 -4.69
N GLU A 146 4.60 -11.65 -5.51
CA GLU A 146 5.79 -11.75 -6.38
C GLU A 146 5.71 -10.87 -7.64
N ARG A 147 4.59 -10.16 -7.84
CA ARG A 147 4.39 -9.34 -9.04
C ARG A 147 5.09 -8.00 -8.92
N GLU A 148 5.53 -7.51 -10.07
CA GLU A 148 6.02 -6.14 -10.17
C GLU A 148 4.86 -5.14 -10.06
N GLY A 149 5.10 -4.06 -9.31
CA GLY A 149 4.19 -2.93 -9.26
C GLY A 149 4.50 -1.98 -10.40
N VAL A 150 3.54 -1.74 -11.28
CA VAL A 150 3.67 -0.76 -12.36
C VAL A 150 3.12 0.59 -11.92
N ASP A 151 3.80 1.66 -12.32
CA ASP A 151 3.30 3.03 -12.21
C ASP A 151 2.23 3.27 -13.26
N THR A 152 1.01 3.57 -12.80
CA THR A 152 -0.19 3.75 -13.63
C THR A 152 -0.42 5.21 -14.03
N GLN A 153 0.36 6.16 -13.53
CA GLN A 153 0.27 7.59 -13.85
C GLN A 153 1.19 8.02 -15.00
N ASN A 154 2.07 7.12 -15.46
CA ASN A 154 2.91 7.38 -16.63
C ASN A 154 2.10 7.65 -17.91
N GLY A 155 2.23 8.86 -18.44
CA GLY A 155 1.54 9.33 -19.64
C GLY A 155 0.14 9.89 -19.38
N CYS A 156 -0.16 10.23 -18.12
CA CYS A 156 -1.35 10.97 -17.70
C CYS A 156 -1.03 12.46 -17.70
N SER A 157 -0.89 13.05 -18.88
CA SER A 157 -0.80 14.50 -19.01
C SER A 157 -2.19 15.12 -18.81
N SER A 158 -2.23 16.17 -17.98
CA SER A 158 -3.35 17.06 -17.69
C SER A 158 -3.91 17.76 -18.93
#